data_AF-A0AAU7NQV5-F1
#
_entry.id   AF-A0AAU7NQV5-F1
#
_cell.length_a   1.000
_cell.length_b   1.000
_cell.length_c   1.000
_cell.angle_alpha   90.00
_cell.angle_beta   90.00
_cell.angle_gamma   90.00
#
_symmetry.space_group_name_H-M   'P 1'
#
loop_
_entity.id
_entity.type
_entity.pdbx_description
1 polymer ?
#
loop_
_entity_poly.entity_id
_entity_poly.type
_entity_poly.pdbx_seq_one_letter_code
_entity_poly.pdbx_strand_id
1 'polypeptide(L)'
;MPPASSLAVCTYAAFGDKRGLFLASLDAYFANLKKSLFNVLHSDDDPLQRLRAFFEQLVQESCNDPDRKGCLLINTLSEIPVQDAEINARLQRMFTEVRRELQQVLSEAQRQGRLASKQNPEALAQFLVTGIFGLRLFNKMQPDRLDLQIIVDQLLSVIDPDSRHRPSPFQHP
;
A
#
# COMPACT_ATOMS: atom_id res chain seq x y z
N MET A 1 29.22 25.18 3.07
CA MET A 1 27.93 24.67 2.54
C MET A 1 27.89 24.97 1.06
N PRO A 2 27.75 23.98 0.16
CA PRO A 2 27.64 24.27 -1.26
C PRO A 2 26.29 24.95 -1.55
N PRO A 3 26.20 25.84 -2.56
CA PRO A 3 24.96 26.50 -2.91
C PRO A 3 23.96 25.47 -3.46
N ALA A 4 22.68 25.59 -3.06
CA ALA A 4 21.59 24.68 -3.43
C ALA A 4 21.40 24.49 -4.95
N SER A 5 21.92 25.40 -5.77
CA SER A 5 21.91 25.32 -7.24
C SER A 5 22.84 24.26 -7.83
N SER A 6 23.92 23.86 -7.12
CA SER A 6 24.88 22.86 -7.62
C SER A 6 24.38 21.42 -7.51
N LEU A 7 23.44 21.15 -6.60
CA LEU A 7 22.83 19.83 -6.42
C LEU A 7 21.86 19.49 -7.54
N ALA A 8 21.10 20.47 -8.03
CA ALA A 8 20.12 20.27 -9.10
C ALA A 8 20.76 19.88 -10.45
N VAL A 9 21.95 20.41 -10.77
CA VAL A 9 22.66 20.07 -12.02
C VAL A 9 23.21 18.63 -11.97
N CYS A 10 23.75 18.21 -10.82
CA CYS A 10 24.24 16.84 -10.65
C CYS A 10 23.13 15.79 -10.61
N THR A 11 21.95 16.12 -10.07
CA THR A 11 20.82 15.18 -10.05
C THR A 11 20.24 14.96 -11.44
N TYR A 12 19.96 16.01 -12.22
CA TYR A 12 19.44 15.81 -13.58
C TYR A 12 20.48 15.16 -14.50
N ALA A 13 21.78 15.45 -14.33
CA ALA A 13 22.82 14.75 -15.08
C ALA A 13 22.87 13.24 -14.78
N ALA A 14 22.58 12.82 -13.53
CA ALA A 14 22.56 11.41 -13.15
C ALA A 14 21.32 10.64 -13.65
N PHE A 15 20.19 11.34 -13.85
CA PHE A 15 18.92 10.73 -14.26
C PHE A 15 18.47 11.12 -15.68
N GLY A 16 19.34 11.80 -16.44
CA GLY A 16 19.07 12.31 -17.79
C GLY A 16 18.27 13.62 -17.77
N ASP A 17 17.06 13.59 -17.23
CA ASP A 17 16.16 14.74 -17.17
C ASP A 17 15.19 14.67 -15.97
N LYS A 18 14.27 15.63 -15.88
CA LYS A 18 13.23 15.65 -14.85
C LYS A 18 12.31 14.44 -14.92
N ARG A 19 12.04 13.92 -16.11
CA ARG A 19 11.21 12.74 -16.31
C ARG A 19 11.91 11.50 -15.76
N GLY A 20 13.16 11.27 -16.10
CA GLY A 20 13.98 10.17 -15.60
C GLY A 20 14.11 10.20 -14.08
N LEU A 21 14.30 11.38 -13.49
CA LEU A 21 14.30 11.52 -12.03
C LEU A 21 12.94 11.13 -11.41
N PHE A 22 11.82 11.54 -12.02
CA PHE A 22 10.47 11.19 -11.54
C PHE A 22 10.21 9.68 -11.64
N LEU A 23 10.56 9.05 -12.76
CA LEU A 23 10.43 7.60 -12.95
C LEU A 23 11.26 6.82 -11.93
N ALA A 24 12.52 7.23 -11.73
CA ALA A 24 13.39 6.64 -10.70
C ALA A 24 12.81 6.83 -9.29
N SER A 25 12.15 7.97 -9.03
CA SER A 25 11.50 8.23 -7.75
C SER A 25 10.29 7.31 -7.52
N LEU A 26 9.49 7.02 -8.56
CA LEU A 26 8.39 6.03 -8.47
C LEU A 26 8.92 4.63 -8.16
N ASP A 27 9.97 4.21 -8.88
CA ASP A 27 10.57 2.88 -8.71
C ASP A 27 11.19 2.74 -7.31
N ALA A 28 11.92 3.77 -6.84
CA ALA A 28 12.50 3.80 -5.50
C ALA A 28 11.42 3.83 -4.40
N TYR A 29 10.36 4.62 -4.59
CA TYR A 29 9.24 4.68 -3.67
C TYR A 29 8.57 3.32 -3.53
N PHE A 30 8.28 2.64 -4.64
CA PHE A 30 7.68 1.32 -4.59
C PHE A 30 8.62 0.28 -3.98
N ALA A 31 9.91 0.31 -4.30
CA ALA A 31 10.89 -0.58 -3.66
C ALA A 31 10.94 -0.41 -2.13
N ASN A 32 10.81 0.82 -1.63
CA ASN A 32 10.74 1.09 -0.20
C ASN A 32 9.43 0.57 0.42
N LEU A 33 8.28 0.77 -0.24
CA LEU A 33 7.02 0.19 0.20
C LEU A 33 7.09 -1.34 0.29
N LYS A 34 7.75 -2.01 -0.65
CA LYS A 34 7.95 -3.46 -0.59
C LYS A 34 8.76 -3.87 0.64
N LYS A 35 9.87 -3.18 0.89
CA LYS A 35 10.71 -3.45 2.06
C LYS A 35 10.01 -3.19 3.38
N SER A 36 9.15 -2.17 3.46
CA SER A 36 8.41 -1.89 4.68
C SER A 36 7.22 -2.84 4.83
N LEU A 37 6.32 -2.87 3.85
CA LEU A 37 5.00 -3.50 3.97
C LEU A 37 4.96 -4.97 3.58
N PHE A 38 5.77 -5.46 2.63
CA PHE A 38 5.59 -6.84 2.15
C PHE A 38 6.22 -7.88 3.09
N ASN A 39 7.21 -7.49 3.89
CA ASN A 39 7.86 -8.42 4.82
C ASN A 39 6.87 -9.08 5.78
N VAL A 40 5.83 -8.36 6.25
CA VAL A 40 4.84 -8.94 7.15
C VAL A 40 3.92 -9.96 6.46
N LEU A 41 3.72 -9.84 5.14
CA LEU A 41 2.97 -10.84 4.37
C LEU A 41 3.74 -12.16 4.22
N HIS A 42 5.05 -12.14 4.43
CA HIS A 42 5.94 -13.30 4.26
C HIS A 42 6.40 -13.93 5.58
N SER A 43 5.86 -13.50 6.73
CA SER A 43 6.15 -14.17 8.01
C SER A 43 5.52 -15.57 8.08
N ASP A 44 5.89 -16.34 9.10
CA ASP A 44 5.33 -17.67 9.37
C ASP A 44 4.02 -17.64 10.18
N ASP A 45 3.46 -16.45 10.42
CA ASP A 45 2.22 -16.28 11.17
C ASP A 45 0.99 -16.75 10.38
N ASP A 46 -0.14 -16.86 11.08
CA ASP A 46 -1.42 -17.17 10.44
C ASP A 46 -1.72 -16.19 9.27
N PRO A 47 -2.14 -16.68 8.08
CA PRO A 47 -2.38 -15.83 6.91
C PRO A 47 -3.31 -14.63 7.15
N LEU A 48 -4.36 -14.80 7.96
CA LEU A 48 -5.29 -13.70 8.24
C LEU A 48 -4.67 -12.69 9.21
N GLN A 49 -3.80 -13.13 10.13
CA GLN A 49 -3.04 -12.25 11.00
C GLN A 49 -2.02 -11.43 10.22
N ARG A 50 -1.33 -12.03 9.24
CA ARG A 50 -0.41 -11.33 8.33
C ARG A 50 -1.13 -10.25 7.52
N LEU A 51 -2.32 -10.54 6.99
CA LEU A 51 -3.14 -9.54 6.31
C LEU A 51 -3.53 -8.40 7.25
N ARG A 52 -3.98 -8.70 8.47
CA ARG A 52 -4.31 -7.66 9.46
C ARG A 52 -3.09 -6.78 9.77
N ALA A 53 -1.95 -7.39 10.08
CA ALA A 53 -0.73 -6.66 10.40
C ALA A 53 -0.23 -5.79 9.22
N PHE A 54 -0.39 -6.26 7.98
CA PHE A 54 -0.14 -5.47 6.78
C PHE A 54 -1.01 -4.19 6.74
N PHE A 55 -2.32 -4.30 6.98
CA PHE A 55 -3.20 -3.14 7.00
C PHE A 55 -2.95 -2.22 8.21
N GLU A 56 -2.61 -2.77 9.37
CA GLU A 56 -2.21 -1.98 10.53
C GLU A 56 -0.94 -1.17 10.24
N GLN A 57 0.02 -1.76 9.53
CA GLN A 57 1.22 -1.05 9.09
C GLN A 57 0.89 0.06 8.08
N LEU A 58 -0.08 -0.16 7.17
CA LEU A 58 -0.58 0.91 6.29
C LEU A 58 -1.16 2.10 7.08
N VAL A 59 -1.91 1.82 8.15
CA VAL A 59 -2.45 2.87 9.05
C VAL A 59 -1.29 3.57 9.75
N GLN A 60 -0.33 2.81 10.30
CA GLN A 60 0.84 3.37 10.99
C GLN A 60 1.66 4.30 10.08
N GLU A 61 1.95 3.87 8.85
CA GLU A 61 2.64 4.71 7.85
C GLU A 61 1.83 5.96 7.50
N SER A 62 0.49 5.86 7.47
CA SER A 62 -0.39 7.00 7.18
C SER A 62 -0.43 8.01 8.33
N CYS A 63 -0.36 7.54 9.58
CA CYS A 63 -0.25 8.40 10.76
C CYS A 63 1.15 9.04 10.89
N ASN A 64 2.19 8.36 10.42
CA ASN A 64 3.58 8.83 10.49
C ASN A 64 4.03 9.65 9.26
N ASP A 65 3.08 10.26 8.56
CA ASP A 65 3.33 11.18 7.44
C ASP A 65 3.11 12.64 7.89
N PRO A 66 4.06 13.25 8.63
CA PRO A 66 3.89 14.60 9.19
C PRO A 66 3.75 15.66 8.10
N ASP A 67 4.36 15.41 6.94
CA ASP A 67 4.31 16.29 5.77
C ASP A 67 3.07 16.05 4.90
N ARG A 68 2.27 15.03 5.21
CA ARG A 68 0.98 14.73 4.57
C ARG A 68 1.11 14.53 3.07
N LYS A 69 2.23 13.96 2.64
CA LYS A 69 2.56 13.71 1.24
C LYS A 69 1.62 12.67 0.62
N GLY A 70 1.08 11.77 1.45
CA GLY A 70 0.25 10.65 1.02
C GLY A 70 1.02 9.64 0.17
N CYS A 71 0.29 8.83 -0.59
CA CYS A 71 0.91 7.81 -1.43
C CYS A 71 1.30 8.37 -2.80
N LEU A 72 2.60 8.39 -3.11
CA LEU A 72 3.13 8.89 -4.39
C LEU A 72 2.47 8.18 -5.59
N LEU A 73 2.26 6.87 -5.52
CA LEU A 73 1.63 6.11 -6.61
C LEU A 73 0.19 6.55 -6.89
N ILE A 74 -0.58 6.85 -5.83
CA ILE A 74 -1.99 7.26 -5.94
C ILE A 74 -2.10 8.71 -6.42
N ASN A 75 -1.25 9.61 -5.91
CA ASN A 75 -1.16 10.98 -6.41
C ASN A 75 -0.81 10.97 -7.91
N THR A 76 0.18 10.16 -8.30
CA THR A 76 0.57 9.99 -9.71
C THR A 76 -0.60 9.46 -10.56
N LEU A 77 -1.31 8.44 -10.08
CA LEU A 77 -2.48 7.91 -10.78
C LEU A 77 -3.59 8.97 -10.99
N SER A 78 -3.71 9.93 -10.06
CA SER A 78 -4.76 10.96 -10.10
C SER A 78 -4.38 12.18 -10.94
N GLU A 79 -3.09 12.44 -11.13
CA GLU A 79 -2.57 13.64 -11.80
C GLU A 79 -2.07 13.38 -13.24
N ILE A 80 -1.70 12.14 -13.57
CA ILE A 80 -1.15 11.80 -14.88
C ILE A 80 -2.26 11.75 -15.94
N PRO A 81 -2.09 12.43 -17.09
CA PRO A 81 -2.98 12.26 -18.23
C PRO A 81 -3.00 10.79 -18.70
N VAL A 82 -4.18 10.28 -19.05
CA VAL A 82 -4.40 8.90 -19.54
C VAL A 82 -3.43 8.48 -20.67
N GLN A 83 -2.83 9.44 -21.37
CA GLN A 83 -1.96 9.23 -22.53
C GLN A 83 -0.48 8.97 -22.20
N ASP A 84 -0.02 9.07 -20.93
CA ASP A 84 1.36 8.68 -20.58
C ASP A 84 1.50 7.17 -20.40
N ALA A 85 1.69 6.46 -21.50
CA ALA A 85 1.76 5.00 -21.54
C ALA A 85 2.87 4.41 -20.64
N GLU A 86 3.98 5.12 -20.47
CA GLU A 86 5.16 4.62 -19.74
C GLU A 86 4.93 4.63 -18.22
N ILE A 87 4.33 5.71 -17.71
CA ILE A 87 3.98 5.84 -16.29
C ILE A 87 2.81 4.91 -15.96
N ASN A 88 1.81 4.85 -16.83
CA ASN A 88 0.67 3.94 -16.65
C ASN A 88 1.11 2.47 -16.61
N ALA A 89 2.01 2.05 -17.50
CA ALA A 89 2.56 0.70 -17.48
C ALA A 89 3.36 0.40 -16.19
N ARG A 90 4.09 1.38 -15.64
CA ARG A 90 4.76 1.22 -14.33
C ARG A 90 3.75 1.05 -13.21
N LEU A 91 2.78 1.97 -13.09
CA LEU A 91 1.75 1.89 -12.05
C LEU A 91 0.96 0.58 -12.13
N GLN A 92 0.58 0.14 -13.33
CA GLN A 92 -0.12 -1.13 -13.54
C GLN A 92 0.71 -2.32 -13.04
N ARG A 93 2.03 -2.35 -13.32
CA ARG A 93 2.92 -3.41 -12.81
C ARG A 93 2.99 -3.38 -11.28
N MET A 94 3.18 -2.20 -10.68
CA MET A 94 3.26 -2.04 -9.22
C MET A 94 1.98 -2.50 -8.52
N PHE A 95 0.81 -2.09 -9.01
CA PHE A 95 -0.47 -2.51 -8.43
C PHE A 95 -0.77 -3.98 -8.67
N THR A 96 -0.37 -4.53 -9.82
CA THR A 96 -0.47 -5.98 -10.08
C THR A 96 0.40 -6.77 -9.10
N GLU A 97 1.58 -6.27 -8.77
CA GLU A 97 2.46 -6.90 -7.78
C GLU A 97 1.84 -6.88 -6.39
N VAL A 98 1.31 -5.74 -5.91
CA VAL A 98 0.59 -5.66 -4.61
C VAL A 98 -0.59 -6.64 -4.58
N ARG A 99 -1.40 -6.68 -5.65
CA ARG A 99 -2.55 -7.59 -5.74
C ARG A 99 -2.11 -9.06 -5.63
N ARG A 100 -1.02 -9.42 -6.30
CA ARG A 100 -0.49 -10.79 -6.29
C ARG A 100 -0.04 -11.21 -4.90
N GLU A 101 0.66 -10.35 -4.17
CA GLU A 101 1.08 -10.66 -2.79
C GLU A 101 -0.15 -10.93 -1.89
N LEU A 102 -1.17 -10.08 -1.95
CA LEU A 102 -2.41 -10.29 -1.18
C LEU A 102 -3.14 -11.56 -1.61
N GLN A 103 -3.23 -11.83 -2.91
CA GLN A 103 -3.85 -13.04 -3.45
C GLN A 103 -3.15 -14.30 -2.96
N GLN A 104 -1.81 -14.30 -2.87
CA GLN A 104 -1.03 -15.44 -2.38
C GLN A 104 -1.40 -15.76 -0.93
N VAL A 105 -1.42 -14.75 -0.06
CA VAL A 105 -1.78 -14.94 1.36
C VAL A 105 -3.24 -15.40 1.51
N LEU A 106 -4.17 -14.84 0.73
CA LEU A 106 -5.56 -15.27 0.72
C LEU A 106 -5.74 -16.72 0.23
N SER A 107 -4.99 -17.12 -0.79
CA SER A 107 -5.00 -18.49 -1.33
C SER A 107 -4.44 -19.48 -0.31
N GLU A 108 -3.41 -19.06 0.44
CA GLU A 108 -2.87 -19.82 1.56
C GLU A 108 -3.90 -19.97 2.69
N ALA A 109 -4.56 -18.86 3.09
CA ALA A 109 -5.63 -18.87 4.08
C ALA A 109 -6.74 -19.87 3.70
N GLN A 110 -7.13 -19.90 2.42
CA GLN A 110 -8.14 -20.82 1.92
C GLN A 110 -7.68 -22.28 2.00
N ARG A 111 -6.43 -22.57 1.60
CA ARG A 111 -5.83 -23.92 1.72
C ARG A 111 -5.77 -24.40 3.17
N GLN A 112 -5.53 -23.50 4.12
CA GLN A 112 -5.51 -23.80 5.56
C GLN A 112 -6.91 -23.85 6.19
N GLY A 113 -7.99 -23.66 5.41
CA GLY A 113 -9.36 -23.64 5.92
C GLY A 113 -9.72 -22.41 6.74
N ARG A 114 -8.88 -21.37 6.73
CA ARG A 114 -9.12 -20.08 7.40
C ARG A 114 -10.04 -19.16 6.60
N LEU A 115 -10.04 -19.30 5.28
CA LEU A 115 -10.93 -18.58 4.37
C LEU A 115 -11.96 -19.55 3.78
N ALA A 116 -13.22 -19.15 3.72
CA ALA A 116 -14.27 -20.03 3.18
C ALA A 116 -14.00 -20.42 1.72
N SER A 117 -14.19 -21.69 1.38
CA SER A 117 -13.89 -22.26 0.05
C SER A 117 -14.67 -21.62 -1.10
N LYS A 118 -15.85 -21.04 -0.82
CA LYS A 118 -16.67 -20.32 -1.80
C LYS A 118 -16.14 -18.93 -2.16
N GLN A 119 -15.20 -18.36 -1.38
CA GLN A 119 -14.64 -17.05 -1.69
C GLN A 119 -13.57 -17.19 -2.77
N ASN A 120 -13.45 -16.17 -3.63
CA ASN A 120 -12.42 -16.13 -4.67
C ASN A 120 -11.24 -15.26 -4.19
N PRO A 121 -10.04 -15.83 -3.93
CA PRO A 121 -8.88 -15.08 -3.48
C PRO A 121 -8.46 -13.94 -4.42
N GLU A 122 -8.62 -14.11 -5.73
CA GLU A 122 -8.30 -13.05 -6.70
C GLU A 122 -9.27 -11.86 -6.58
N ALA A 123 -10.57 -12.15 -6.49
CA ALA A 123 -11.59 -11.10 -6.33
C ALA A 123 -11.43 -10.34 -5.01
N LEU A 124 -11.11 -11.07 -3.93
CA LEU A 124 -10.81 -10.45 -2.63
C LEU A 124 -9.54 -9.62 -2.67
N ALA A 125 -8.48 -10.09 -3.31
CA ALA A 125 -7.25 -9.31 -3.46
C ALA A 125 -7.51 -8.00 -4.23
N GLN A 126 -8.31 -8.06 -5.31
CA GLN A 126 -8.74 -6.87 -6.04
C GLN A 126 -9.54 -5.91 -5.16
N PHE A 127 -10.47 -6.43 -4.35
CA PHE A 127 -11.24 -5.64 -3.39
C PHE A 127 -10.32 -4.97 -2.35
N LEU A 128 -9.39 -5.71 -1.75
CA LEU A 128 -8.44 -5.21 -0.76
C LEU A 128 -7.52 -4.13 -1.35
N VAL A 129 -6.97 -4.32 -2.56
CA VAL A 129 -6.16 -3.29 -3.24
C VAL A 129 -6.98 -2.01 -3.45
N THR A 130 -8.24 -2.14 -3.86
CA THR A 130 -9.13 -0.99 -4.02
C THR A 130 -9.37 -0.29 -2.68
N GLY A 131 -9.52 -1.06 -1.59
CA GLY A 131 -9.59 -0.54 -0.23
C GLY A 131 -8.32 0.22 0.20
N ILE A 132 -7.13 -0.28 -0.15
CA ILE A 132 -5.85 0.42 0.10
C ILE A 132 -5.84 1.78 -0.61
N PHE A 133 -6.34 1.85 -1.85
CA PHE A 133 -6.41 3.11 -2.57
C PHE A 133 -7.35 4.10 -1.89
N GLY A 134 -8.54 3.62 -1.50
CA GLY A 134 -9.51 4.40 -0.74
C GLY A 134 -8.93 4.92 0.57
N LEU A 135 -8.29 4.05 1.36
CA LEU A 135 -7.67 4.40 2.64
C LEU A 135 -6.59 5.48 2.48
N ARG A 136 -5.67 5.30 1.52
CA ARG A 136 -4.56 6.23 1.29
C ARG A 136 -5.04 7.57 0.73
N LEU A 137 -6.09 7.56 -0.09
CA LEU A 137 -6.72 8.79 -0.58
C LEU A 137 -7.48 9.51 0.54
N PHE A 138 -8.25 8.77 1.34
CA PHE A 138 -9.00 9.29 2.47
C PHE A 138 -8.09 9.90 3.54
N ASN A 139 -6.88 9.34 3.75
CA ASN A 139 -5.88 9.91 4.65
C ASN A 139 -5.54 11.39 4.33
N LYS A 140 -5.72 11.85 3.08
CA LYS A 140 -5.52 13.26 2.70
C LYS A 140 -6.53 14.20 3.37
N MET A 141 -7.68 13.69 3.82
CA MET A 141 -8.69 14.44 4.57
C MET A 141 -8.31 14.66 6.04
N GLN A 142 -7.17 14.12 6.49
CA GLN A 142 -6.72 14.17 7.88
C GLN A 142 -7.71 13.53 8.87
N PRO A 143 -8.19 12.31 8.59
CA PRO A 143 -8.91 11.55 9.58
C PRO A 143 -8.00 11.27 10.78
N ASP A 144 -8.60 11.01 11.94
CA ASP A 144 -7.81 10.51 13.06
C ASP A 144 -7.42 9.03 12.83
N ARG A 145 -6.62 8.47 13.74
CA ARG A 145 -6.22 7.07 13.64
C ARG A 145 -7.43 6.12 13.71
N LEU A 146 -8.46 6.48 14.48
CA LEU A 146 -9.63 5.64 14.72
C LEU A 146 -10.46 5.50 13.44
N ASP A 147 -10.65 6.60 12.71
CA ASP A 147 -11.31 6.62 11.40
C ASP A 147 -10.64 5.66 10.40
N LEU A 148 -9.31 5.68 10.33
CA LEU A 148 -8.55 4.76 9.46
C LEU A 148 -8.69 3.30 9.91
N GLN A 149 -8.69 3.05 11.22
CA GLN A 149 -8.88 1.72 11.78
C GLN A 149 -10.28 1.17 11.47
N ILE A 150 -11.32 1.98 11.57
CA ILE A 150 -12.70 1.60 11.22
C ILE A 150 -12.77 1.12 9.76
N ILE A 151 -12.12 1.84 8.84
CA ILE A 151 -12.06 1.45 7.42
C ILE A 151 -11.37 0.09 7.26
N VAL A 152 -10.22 -0.09 7.91
CA VAL A 152 -9.47 -1.35 7.86
C VAL A 152 -10.27 -2.52 8.43
N ASP A 153 -10.89 -2.35 9.59
CA ASP A 153 -11.71 -3.40 10.22
C ASP A 153 -12.89 -3.78 9.32
N GLN A 154 -13.51 -2.80 8.67
CA GLN A 154 -14.59 -3.06 7.72
C GLN A 154 -14.10 -3.80 6.46
N LEU A 155 -12.93 -3.45 5.93
CA LEU A 155 -12.31 -4.17 4.80
C LEU A 155 -11.98 -5.62 5.15
N LEU A 156 -11.45 -5.87 6.35
CA LEU A 156 -11.06 -7.20 6.80
C LEU A 156 -12.25 -8.06 7.26
N SER A 157 -13.37 -7.46 7.63
CA SER A 157 -14.58 -8.20 8.02
C SER A 157 -15.14 -9.11 6.92
N VAL A 158 -14.80 -8.83 5.66
CA VAL A 158 -15.22 -9.60 4.48
C VAL A 158 -14.49 -10.95 4.40
N ILE A 159 -13.24 -11.00 4.90
CA ILE A 159 -12.39 -12.20 4.88
C ILE A 159 -12.41 -12.94 6.23
N ASP A 160 -12.64 -12.23 7.32
CA ASP A 160 -12.73 -12.76 8.67
C ASP A 160 -13.91 -12.09 9.41
N PRO A 161 -15.08 -12.75 9.51
CA PRO A 161 -16.24 -12.18 10.20
C PRO A 161 -16.01 -11.92 11.69
N ASP A 162 -15.10 -12.66 12.32
CA ASP A 162 -14.77 -12.56 13.74
C ASP A 162 -13.81 -11.38 14.03
N SER A 163 -13.21 -10.80 12.98
CA SER A 163 -12.31 -9.65 13.08
C SER A 163 -12.96 -8.37 13.64
N ARG A 164 -14.30 -8.26 13.62
CA ARG A 164 -15.05 -7.12 14.17
C ARG A 164 -14.91 -6.94 15.69
N HIS A 165 -14.47 -7.97 16.41
CA HIS A 165 -14.42 -7.98 17.88
C HIS A 165 -13.00 -8.05 18.44
N ARG A 166 -11.95 -8.13 17.60
CA ARG A 166 -10.57 -8.25 18.08
C ARG A 166 -9.93 -6.85 18.09
N PRO A 167 -9.66 -6.25 19.27
CA PRO A 167 -8.91 -5.00 19.34
C PRO A 167 -7.53 -5.20 18.73
N SER A 168 -7.04 -4.19 18.00
CA SER A 168 -5.71 -4.23 17.39
C SER A 168 -4.66 -4.49 18.47
N PRO A 169 -3.73 -5.45 18.30
CA PRO A 169 -2.73 -5.80 19.31
C PRO A 169 -1.74 -4.66 19.63
N PHE A 170 -1.80 -3.56 18.87
CA PHE A 170 -0.96 -2.37 19.04
C PHE A 170 -1.72 -1.16 19.60
N GLN A 171 -2.86 -1.36 20.26
CA GLN A 171 -3.55 -0.34 21.06
C GLN A 171 -2.87 -0.14 22.43
N HIS A 172 -1.62 0.31 22.45
CA HIS A 172 -1.02 0.88 23.66
C HIS A 172 -0.21 2.15 23.31
N PRO A 173 -0.20 3.14 24.21
CA PRO A 173 0.22 4.52 23.93
C PRO A 173 1.68 4.66 23.51
#